data_AF-A0A537LLJ4-F1
#
_entry.id   AF-A0A537LLJ4-F1
#
_cell.length_a   1.000
_cell.length_b   1.000
_cell.length_c   1.000
_cell.angle_alpha   90.00
_cell.angle_beta   90.00
_cell.angle_gamma   90.00
#
_symmetry.space_group_name_H-M   'P 1'
#
loop_
_entity.id
_entity.type
_entity.pdbx_description
1 polymer ?
#
loop_
_entity_poly.entity_id
_entity_poly.type
_entity_poly.pdbx_seq_one_letter_code
_entity_poly.pdbx_strand_id
1 'polypeptide(L)' 'PSRSERVAKYNQLLRIEEELGDQAVFPGPSVFRRSEQGPGDPGTREPRKPGNR' A
#
# COMPACT_ATOMS: atom_id res chain seq x y z
N PRO A 1 -1.99 -1.47 -23.55
CA PRO A 1 -0.74 -0.76 -23.15
C PRO A 1 0.39 -1.11 -24.11
N SER A 2 1.01 -0.09 -24.71
CA SER A 2 2.09 -0.30 -25.68
C SER A 2 3.37 -0.78 -24.98
N ARG A 3 4.31 -1.37 -25.73
CA ARG A 3 5.62 -1.77 -25.18
C ARG A 3 6.37 -0.58 -24.57
N SER A 4 6.25 0.58 -25.19
CA SER A 4 6.94 1.81 -24.79
C SER A 4 6.46 2.34 -23.45
N GLU A 5 5.15 2.29 -23.16
CA GLU A 5 4.60 2.74 -21.87
C GLU A 5 5.13 1.92 -20.69
N ARG A 6 5.28 0.60 -20.88
CA ARG A 6 5.86 -0.28 -19.85
C ARG A 6 7.35 -0.02 -19.67
N VAL A 7 8.10 0.10 -20.77
CA VAL A 7 9.55 0.37 -20.75
C VAL A 7 9.84 1.70 -20.07
N ALA A 8 9.07 2.76 -20.36
CA ALA A 8 9.25 4.07 -19.73
C ALA A 8 9.11 4.00 -18.20
N LYS A 9 8.14 3.24 -17.69
CA LYS A 9 7.95 3.05 -16.24
C LYS A 9 9.10 2.33 -15.58
N TYR A 10 9.64 1.27 -16.21
CA TYR A 10 10.81 0.56 -15.65
C TYR A 10 12.06 1.42 -15.66
N ASN A 11 12.31 2.16 -16.74
CA ASN A 11 13.45 3.08 -16.82
C ASN A 11 13.36 4.18 -15.75
N GLN A 12 12.14 4.61 -15.40
CA GLN A 12 11.95 5.57 -14.33
C GLN A 12 12.34 4.97 -12.96
N LEU A 13 12.01 3.71 -12.69
CA LEU A 13 12.43 3.04 -11.45
C LEU A 13 13.96 2.92 -11.37
N LEU A 14 14.64 2.59 -12.46
CA LEU A 14 16.11 2.49 -12.51
C LEU A 14 16.77 3.84 -12.20
N ARG A 15 16.27 4.94 -12.75
CA ARG A 15 16.81 6.28 -12.45
C ARG A 15 16.62 6.66 -10.97
N ILE A 16 15.48 6.30 -10.39
CA ILE A 16 15.20 6.54 -8.96
C ILE A 16 16.13 5.70 -8.08
N GLU A 17 16.39 4.45 -8.46
CA GLU A 17 17.36 3.59 -7.77
C GLU A 17 18.78 4.16 -7.82
N GLU A 18 19.22 4.62 -9.00
CA GLU A 18 20.52 5.30 -9.19
C GLU A 18 20.62 6.58 -8.35
N GLU A 19 19.55 7.39 -8.28
CA GLU A 19 19.52 8.63 -7.48
C GLU A 19 19.59 8.36 -5.98
N LEU A 20 18.95 7.30 -5.50
CA LEU A 20 18.89 6.94 -4.08
C LEU A 20 20.13 6.15 -3.62
N GLY A 21 20.84 5.47 -4.52
CA GLY A 21 22.02 4.67 -4.20
C GLY A 21 21.76 3.69 -3.06
N ASP A 22 22.58 3.75 -2.01
CA ASP A 22 22.51 2.84 -0.85
C ASP A 22 21.22 2.99 -0.01
N GLN A 23 20.43 4.04 -0.23
CA GLN A 23 19.13 4.21 0.42
C GLN A 23 18.00 3.49 -0.32
N ALA A 24 18.22 3.03 -1.55
CA ALA A 24 17.24 2.27 -2.32
C ALA A 24 17.09 0.85 -1.73
N VAL A 25 15.88 0.50 -1.29
CA VAL A 25 15.58 -0.84 -0.77
C VAL A 25 14.39 -1.42 -1.52
N PHE A 26 14.54 -2.62 -2.07
CA PHE A 26 13.42 -3.40 -2.60
C PHE A 26 12.76 -4.21 -1.47
N PRO A 27 11.53 -3.87 -1.04
CA PRO A 27 10.88 -4.47 0.13
C PRO A 27 10.35 -5.90 -0.11
N GLY A 28 10.56 -6.46 -1.30
CA GLY A 28 10.17 -7.82 -1.65
C GLY A 28 8.67 -7.99 -1.94
N PRO A 29 8.18 -9.25 -2.08
CA PRO A 29 6.81 -9.53 -2.52
C PRO A 29 5.70 -9.09 -1.55
N SER A 30 6.04 -8.80 -0.29
CA SER A 30 5.08 -8.43 0.76
C SER A 30 4.29 -7.15 0.45
N VAL A 31 4.86 -6.24 -0.36
CA VAL A 31 4.23 -4.96 -0.73
C VAL A 31 3.09 -5.08 -1.72
N PHE A 32 3.00 -6.21 -2.42
CA PHE A 32 1.92 -6.45 -3.37
C PHE A 32 0.69 -7.08 -2.72
N ARG A 33 0.68 -7.24 -1.39
CA ARG A 33 -0.58 -7.56 -0.69
C ARG A 33 -1.54 -6.40 -0.92
N ARG A 34 -2.72 -6.71 -1.47
CA ARG A 34 -3.84 -5.77 -1.44
C ARG A 34 -3.97 -5.27 -0.01
N SER A 35 -3.92 -3.97 0.17
CA SER A 35 -4.30 -3.32 1.42
C SER A 35 -5.77 -3.67 1.69
N GLU A 36 -6.03 -4.77 2.40
CA GLU A 36 -7.32 -5.00 3.07
C GLU A 36 -7.44 -4.09 4.31
N GLN A 37 -7.12 -2.82 4.11
CA GLN A 37 -7.26 -1.76 5.09
C GLN A 37 -8.18 -0.74 4.45
N GLY A 38 -9.48 -1.08 4.39
CA GLY A 38 -10.48 -0.04 4.59
C GLY A 38 -10.29 0.52 6.01
N PRO A 39 -10.68 1.77 6.29
CA PRO A 39 -10.78 2.24 7.66
C PRO A 39 -11.93 1.48 8.33
N GLY A 40 -11.65 0.27 8.81
CA GLY A 40 -12.47 -0.42 9.79
C GLY A 40 -12.20 0.26 11.13
N ASP A 41 -12.91 1.35 11.39
CA ASP A 41 -13.06 1.87 12.74
C ASP A 41 -13.87 0.85 13.56
N PRO A 42 -13.27 0.16 14.56
CA PRO A 42 -14.03 -0.70 15.46
C PRO A 42 -14.65 0.08 16.63
N GLY A 43 -14.58 1.41 16.65
CA GLY A 43 -14.77 2.24 17.83
C GLY A 43 -16.19 2.72 18.15
N THR A 44 -17.19 2.55 17.28
CA THR A 44 -18.56 3.05 17.57
C THR A 44 -19.61 1.95 17.48
N ARG A 45 -19.51 0.93 18.34
CA ARG A 45 -20.68 0.19 18.80
C ARG A 45 -20.82 0.42 20.29
N GLU A 46 -21.49 1.50 20.68
CA GLU A 46 -22.00 1.59 22.04
C GLU A 46 -22.81 0.33 22.34
N PRO A 47 -22.52 -0.40 23.43
CA PRO A 47 -23.35 -1.52 23.82
C PRO A 47 -24.69 -0.95 24.26
N ARG A 48 -25.78 -1.27 23.53
CA ARG A 48 -27.13 -1.00 24.04
C ARG A 48 -27.27 -1.78 25.34
N LYS A 49 -27.27 -1.07 26.48
CA LYS A 49 -27.65 -1.64 27.77
C LYS A 49 -29.10 -2.14 27.61
N PRO A 50 -29.41 -3.42 27.87
CA PRO A 50 -30.79 -3.80 28.04
C PRO A 50 -31.29 -3.08 29.30
N GLY A 51 -32.20 -2.13 29.12
CA GLY A 51 -32.90 -1.48 30.21
C GLY A 51 -33.66 -2.55 30.99
N ASN A 52 -33.27 -2.75 32.25
CA ASN A 52 -33.93 -3.66 33.15
C ASN A 52 -34.78 -2.83 34.12
N ARG A 53 -36.06 -2.61 33.76
CA ARG A 53 -37.21 -2.52 34.67
C ARG A 53 -38.51 -2.37 33.89
#